data_AF-A0A969MTQ3-F1
#
_entry.id   AF-A0A969MTQ3-F1
#
_cell.length_a   1.000
_cell.length_b   1.000
_cell.length_c   1.000
_cell.angle_alpha   90.00
_cell.angle_beta   90.00
_cell.angle_gamma   90.00
#
_symmetry.space_group_name_H-M   'P 1'
#
loop_
_entity.id
_entity.type
_entity.pdbx_description
1 polymer ?
#
loop_
_entity_poly.entity_id
_entity_poly.type
_entity_poly.pdbx_seq_one_letter_code
_entity_poly.pdbx_strand_id
1 'polypeptide(L)'
;MLIVNLNLRAIAAGGSDSLMEQQLQAMLKPEIWAPCEACSLKQRCPLKANADTLSDTSSGPLVRARIRRLFEVVHLRRQQHVTMRDLRSALSYLLLRDHGCEDVARILGSEDATEVLIRLSYTEAFAQQDNSAFNQSGIQVTEDRLVRLLREADVGQVDTPDLDRKLAFDPETAVPWLIFEGRSLYVDEVFAALRNRTPSSTETDDLVALLHGQRQLLRSLRRRVYFERRDEGWRKMLPYQALELLEGVTLADLQAQTTEQRERLKDCIVEAISLLEGVRHPIVRRQFICLRASQVRNASALSFRLFPKSRFALHVEDRSSVMPYLEVAPDTVTLRSNDAEIGQVSLRLSLDLLEMLEMVRHGYRPNTNDMGGLFVNLVIFRNALLHLPYTSVLVTEDDEHFYQISANSSASGQVSLQIEPRDIENVGGTP
;
A
#
# COMPACT_ATOMS: atom_id res chain seq x y z
N MET A 1 -16.93 -27.85 20.84
CA MET A 1 -17.42 -26.51 20.45
C MET A 1 -16.26 -25.79 19.78
N LEU A 2 -16.36 -25.49 18.48
CA LEU A 2 -15.33 -24.77 17.73
C LEU A 2 -15.76 -23.30 17.65
N ILE A 3 -14.94 -22.38 18.16
CA ILE A 3 -15.18 -20.93 18.04
C ILE A 3 -14.31 -20.43 16.89
N VAL A 4 -14.93 -19.93 15.82
CA VAL A 4 -14.24 -19.36 14.66
C VAL A 4 -14.27 -17.85 14.72
N ASN A 5 -13.09 -17.21 14.77
CA ASN A 5 -12.97 -15.76 14.76
C ASN A 5 -12.99 -15.21 13.33
N LEU A 6 -14.14 -14.67 12.90
CA LEU A 6 -14.31 -14.09 11.56
C LEU A 6 -13.46 -12.83 11.33
N ASN A 7 -12.88 -12.24 12.38
CA ASN A 7 -11.98 -11.09 12.25
C ASN A 7 -10.64 -11.45 11.57
N LEU A 8 -10.33 -12.74 11.45
CA LEU A 8 -9.14 -13.24 10.74
C LEU A 8 -9.36 -13.39 9.23
N ARG A 9 -10.58 -13.13 8.75
CA ARG A 9 -10.96 -13.34 7.35
C ARG A 9 -10.23 -12.39 6.42
N ALA A 10 -9.60 -12.96 5.40
CA ALA A 10 -8.98 -12.26 4.29
C ALA A 10 -9.86 -12.37 3.04
N ILE A 11 -10.66 -11.32 2.77
CA ILE A 11 -11.68 -11.33 1.71
C ILE A 11 -11.13 -11.51 0.29
N ALA A 12 -9.84 -11.21 0.09
CA ALA A 12 -9.16 -11.34 -1.20
C ALA A 12 -8.26 -12.59 -1.28
N ALA A 13 -8.15 -13.38 -0.20
CA ALA A 13 -7.37 -14.61 -0.19
C ALA A 13 -8.02 -15.70 -1.04
N GLY A 14 -7.22 -16.62 -1.59
CA GLY A 14 -7.71 -17.74 -2.40
C GLY A 14 -7.82 -17.42 -3.90
N GLY A 15 -7.29 -16.29 -4.36
CA GLY A 15 -7.22 -16.01 -5.79
C GLY A 15 -8.61 -15.93 -6.44
N SER A 16 -8.85 -16.76 -7.46
CA SER A 16 -10.14 -16.84 -8.16
C SER A 16 -11.27 -17.36 -7.27
N ASP A 17 -10.94 -18.00 -6.15
CA ASP A 17 -11.93 -18.51 -5.20
C ASP A 17 -12.17 -17.55 -4.03
N SER A 18 -11.57 -16.36 -4.07
CA SER A 18 -11.73 -15.36 -3.02
C SER A 18 -13.18 -14.89 -2.85
N LEU A 19 -13.53 -14.49 -1.63
CA LEU A 19 -14.87 -13.94 -1.35
C LEU A 19 -15.16 -12.71 -2.21
N MET A 20 -14.16 -11.85 -2.44
CA MET A 20 -14.30 -10.72 -3.36
C MET A 20 -14.73 -11.19 -4.75
N GLU A 21 -13.99 -12.13 -5.35
CA GLU A 21 -14.29 -12.66 -6.69
C GLU A 21 -15.68 -13.30 -6.73
N GLN A 22 -16.04 -14.13 -5.74
CA GLN A 22 -17.35 -14.77 -5.66
C GLN A 22 -18.50 -13.75 -5.56
N GLN A 23 -18.35 -12.70 -4.72
CA GLN A 23 -19.37 -11.66 -4.61
C GLN A 23 -19.49 -10.84 -5.89
N LEU A 24 -18.36 -10.50 -6.53
CA LEU A 24 -18.36 -9.77 -7.78
C LEU A 24 -19.01 -10.59 -8.90
N GLN A 25 -18.64 -11.86 -9.06
CA GLN A 25 -19.27 -12.75 -10.03
C GLN A 25 -20.78 -12.91 -9.80
N ALA A 26 -21.22 -12.97 -8.54
CA ALA A 26 -22.65 -13.01 -8.23
C ALA A 26 -23.40 -11.76 -8.72
N MET A 27 -22.77 -10.58 -8.72
CA MET A 27 -23.32 -9.33 -9.25
C MET A 27 -23.22 -9.21 -10.78
N LEU A 28 -22.37 -10.01 -11.41
CA LEU A 28 -22.15 -10.04 -12.86
C LEU A 28 -22.97 -11.12 -13.59
N LYS A 29 -23.79 -11.85 -12.85
CA LYS A 29 -24.67 -12.90 -13.40
C LYS A 29 -25.57 -12.35 -14.52
N PRO A 30 -25.68 -13.03 -15.68
CA PRO A 30 -26.44 -12.54 -16.83
C PRO A 30 -27.90 -12.20 -16.50
N GLU A 31 -28.53 -12.91 -15.56
CA GLU A 31 -29.92 -12.70 -15.16
C GLU A 31 -30.16 -11.31 -14.56
N ILE A 32 -29.15 -10.74 -13.89
CA ILE A 32 -29.20 -9.39 -13.32
C ILE A 32 -29.23 -8.34 -14.44
N TRP A 33 -28.50 -8.58 -15.52
CA TRP A 33 -28.28 -7.63 -16.61
C TRP A 33 -29.19 -7.86 -17.83
N ALA A 34 -30.01 -8.92 -17.82
CA ALA A 34 -30.95 -9.24 -18.89
C ALA A 34 -31.88 -8.06 -19.29
N PRO A 35 -32.40 -7.23 -18.36
CA PRO A 35 -33.20 -6.05 -18.74
C PRO A 35 -32.44 -5.03 -19.61
N CYS A 36 -31.11 -4.96 -19.50
CA CYS A 36 -30.29 -4.05 -20.30
C CYS A 36 -30.21 -4.48 -21.77
N GLU A 37 -30.52 -5.73 -22.11
CA GLU A 37 -30.47 -6.23 -23.49
C GLU A 37 -31.52 -5.57 -24.40
N ALA A 38 -32.67 -5.19 -23.83
CA ALA A 38 -33.73 -4.46 -24.54
C ALA A 38 -33.67 -2.93 -24.33
N CYS A 39 -32.67 -2.42 -23.59
CA CYS A 39 -32.57 -1.01 -23.29
C CYS A 39 -32.03 -0.21 -24.49
N SER A 40 -32.71 0.87 -24.86
CA SER A 40 -32.28 1.77 -25.96
C SER A 40 -30.92 2.43 -25.70
N LEU A 41 -30.52 2.56 -24.44
CA LEU A 41 -29.25 3.17 -24.03
C LEU A 41 -28.11 2.15 -23.89
N LYS A 42 -28.34 0.83 -24.11
CA LYS A 42 -27.36 -0.25 -23.86
C LYS A 42 -25.96 0.07 -24.38
N GLN A 43 -25.87 0.49 -25.64
CA GLN A 43 -24.59 0.74 -26.32
C GLN A 43 -23.85 1.97 -25.77
N ARG A 44 -24.52 2.86 -25.04
CA ARG A 44 -23.93 4.08 -24.47
C ARG A 44 -23.93 4.10 -22.93
N CYS A 45 -24.43 3.04 -22.29
CA CYS A 45 -24.59 2.97 -20.85
C CYS A 45 -23.25 2.62 -20.18
N PRO A 46 -22.67 3.51 -19.34
CA PRO A 46 -21.40 3.24 -18.67
C PRO A 46 -21.51 2.09 -17.66
N LEU A 47 -22.67 1.95 -16.99
CA LEU A 47 -22.88 0.90 -15.99
C LEU A 47 -22.90 -0.49 -16.63
N LYS A 48 -23.56 -0.60 -17.81
CA LYS A 48 -23.56 -1.83 -18.60
C LYS A 48 -22.17 -2.10 -19.18
N ALA A 49 -21.44 -1.08 -19.63
CA ALA A 49 -20.06 -1.24 -20.07
C ALA A 49 -19.14 -1.76 -18.94
N ASN A 50 -19.30 -1.29 -17.70
CA ASN A 50 -18.58 -1.82 -16.54
C ASN A 50 -18.88 -3.32 -16.34
N ALA A 51 -20.16 -3.69 -16.36
CA ALA A 51 -20.58 -5.09 -16.22
C ALA A 51 -20.06 -5.98 -17.36
N ASP A 52 -20.16 -5.52 -18.60
CA ASP A 52 -19.67 -6.26 -19.77
C ASP A 52 -18.15 -6.41 -19.75
N THR A 53 -17.41 -5.37 -19.31
CA THR A 53 -15.95 -5.45 -19.11
C THR A 53 -15.59 -6.52 -18.09
N LEU A 54 -16.27 -6.52 -16.95
CA LEU A 54 -15.93 -7.40 -15.83
C LEU A 54 -16.48 -8.81 -16.01
N SER A 55 -17.51 -9.02 -16.83
CA SER A 55 -18.06 -10.33 -17.17
C SER A 55 -17.45 -10.95 -18.44
N ASP A 56 -16.63 -10.19 -19.18
CA ASP A 56 -15.93 -10.69 -20.37
C ASP A 56 -15.17 -11.99 -20.07
N THR A 57 -15.25 -12.95 -20.99
CA THR A 57 -14.71 -14.31 -20.78
C THR A 57 -13.18 -14.33 -20.81
N SER A 58 -12.56 -13.46 -21.63
CA SER A 58 -11.12 -13.47 -21.88
C SER A 58 -10.36 -12.46 -21.02
N SER A 59 -10.83 -11.21 -21.02
CA SER A 59 -10.18 -10.07 -20.37
C SER A 59 -10.76 -9.79 -18.98
N GLY A 60 -12.02 -10.18 -18.74
CA GLY A 60 -12.69 -9.99 -17.45
C GLY A 60 -11.90 -10.55 -16.26
N PRO A 61 -11.41 -11.81 -16.30
CA PRO A 61 -10.59 -12.37 -15.21
C PRO A 61 -9.34 -11.53 -14.89
N LEU A 62 -8.69 -10.94 -15.91
CA LEU A 62 -7.50 -10.11 -15.73
C LEU A 62 -7.84 -8.77 -15.09
N VAL A 63 -8.98 -8.16 -15.45
CA VAL A 63 -9.45 -6.91 -14.81
C VAL A 63 -9.86 -7.17 -13.36
N ARG A 64 -10.62 -8.24 -13.10
CA ARG A 64 -11.06 -8.62 -11.74
C ARG A 64 -9.88 -8.97 -10.83
N ALA A 65 -8.83 -9.61 -11.35
CA ALA A 65 -7.60 -9.85 -10.59
C ALA A 65 -6.94 -8.53 -10.11
N ARG A 66 -7.01 -7.47 -10.90
CA ARG A 66 -6.45 -6.14 -10.55
C ARG A 66 -7.33 -5.36 -9.60
N ILE A 67 -8.64 -5.56 -9.67
CA ILE A 67 -9.56 -5.11 -8.61
C ILE A 67 -9.22 -5.84 -7.31
N ARG A 68 -9.09 -7.17 -7.35
CA ARG A 68 -8.72 -8.00 -6.18
C ARG A 68 -7.44 -7.49 -5.55
N ARG A 69 -6.47 -7.12 -6.37
CA ARG A 69 -5.22 -6.54 -5.91
C ARG A 69 -5.40 -5.30 -5.03
N LEU A 70 -6.34 -4.41 -5.36
CA LEU A 70 -6.62 -3.25 -4.52
C LEU A 70 -7.19 -3.66 -3.14
N PHE A 71 -8.04 -4.69 -3.09
CA PHE A 71 -8.55 -5.23 -1.84
C PHE A 71 -7.48 -5.99 -1.03
N GLU A 72 -6.54 -6.66 -1.71
CA GLU A 72 -5.36 -7.28 -1.07
C GLU A 72 -4.51 -6.21 -0.38
N VAL A 73 -4.26 -5.08 -1.04
CA VAL A 73 -3.55 -3.93 -0.44
C VAL A 73 -4.28 -3.45 0.83
N VAL A 74 -5.60 -3.23 0.77
CA VAL A 74 -6.37 -2.83 1.96
C VAL A 74 -6.23 -3.83 3.11
N HIS A 75 -6.24 -5.13 2.79
CA HIS A 75 -6.03 -6.19 3.78
C HIS A 75 -4.64 -6.10 4.44
N LEU A 76 -3.58 -5.92 3.65
CA LEU A 76 -2.19 -5.85 4.13
C LEU A 76 -1.89 -4.58 4.95
N ARG A 77 -2.65 -3.50 4.75
CA ARG A 77 -2.53 -2.25 5.52
C ARG A 77 -3.11 -2.36 6.93
N ARG A 78 -4.10 -3.24 7.14
CA ARG A 78 -4.73 -3.54 8.43
C ARG A 78 -5.34 -2.35 9.17
N GLN A 79 -5.75 -1.31 8.45
CA GLN A 79 -6.44 -0.15 9.04
C GLN A 79 -7.91 -0.43 9.38
N GLN A 80 -8.51 -1.45 8.77
CA GLN A 80 -9.89 -1.85 8.99
C GLN A 80 -10.07 -3.35 8.77
N HIS A 81 -10.92 -3.97 9.59
CA HIS A 81 -11.47 -5.28 9.26
C HIS A 81 -12.64 -5.11 8.29
N VAL A 82 -12.54 -5.75 7.13
CA VAL A 82 -13.55 -5.63 6.07
C VAL A 82 -14.65 -6.68 6.27
N THR A 83 -15.88 -6.22 6.46
CA THR A 83 -17.05 -7.11 6.58
C THR A 83 -17.64 -7.45 5.21
N MET A 84 -18.50 -8.46 5.14
CA MET A 84 -19.24 -8.80 3.90
C MET A 84 -20.14 -7.66 3.42
N ARG A 85 -20.64 -6.82 4.34
CA ARG A 85 -21.46 -5.65 4.00
C ARG A 85 -20.60 -4.60 3.29
N ASP A 86 -19.45 -4.27 3.87
CA ASP A 86 -18.50 -3.31 3.30
C ASP A 86 -18.06 -3.78 1.91
N LEU A 87 -17.74 -5.07 1.76
CA LEU A 87 -17.37 -5.67 0.49
C LEU A 87 -18.45 -5.50 -0.59
N ARG A 88 -19.70 -5.88 -0.28
CA ARG A 88 -20.82 -5.75 -1.23
C ARG A 88 -21.11 -4.29 -1.58
N SER A 89 -21.02 -3.39 -0.60
CA SER A 89 -21.17 -1.95 -0.79
C SER A 89 -20.12 -1.43 -1.79
N ALA A 90 -18.84 -1.72 -1.56
CA ALA A 90 -17.76 -1.29 -2.42
C ALA A 90 -17.82 -1.89 -3.84
N LEU A 91 -18.23 -3.16 -3.99
CA LEU A 91 -18.41 -3.78 -5.31
C LEU A 91 -19.62 -3.22 -6.07
N SER A 92 -20.71 -2.93 -5.37
CA SER A 92 -21.87 -2.23 -5.96
C SER A 92 -21.46 -0.81 -6.40
N TYR A 93 -20.69 -0.10 -5.58
CA TYR A 93 -20.16 1.21 -5.92
C TYR A 93 -19.23 1.15 -7.13
N LEU A 94 -18.35 0.16 -7.21
CA LEU A 94 -17.47 -0.08 -8.37
C LEU A 94 -18.26 -0.22 -9.68
N LEU A 95 -19.37 -0.96 -9.66
CA LEU A 95 -20.18 -1.24 -10.84
C LEU A 95 -21.10 -0.07 -11.23
N LEU A 96 -21.80 0.49 -10.23
CA LEU A 96 -22.96 1.37 -10.43
C LEU A 96 -22.69 2.83 -10.05
N ARG A 97 -21.66 3.10 -9.25
CA ARG A 97 -21.31 4.44 -8.74
C ARG A 97 -22.47 5.18 -8.07
N ASP A 98 -23.41 4.44 -7.47
CA ASP A 98 -24.68 4.93 -6.91
C ASP A 98 -25.64 5.57 -7.94
N HIS A 99 -25.57 5.16 -9.21
CA HIS A 99 -26.45 5.64 -10.29
C HIS A 99 -27.40 4.55 -10.78
N GLY A 100 -28.61 4.98 -11.18
CA GLY A 100 -29.60 4.14 -11.85
C GLY A 100 -29.75 4.45 -13.34
N CYS A 101 -30.66 3.73 -14.00
CA CYS A 101 -30.97 3.90 -15.43
C CYS A 101 -31.46 5.32 -15.77
N GLU A 102 -32.26 5.94 -14.89
CA GLU A 102 -32.79 7.29 -15.08
C GLU A 102 -31.67 8.35 -15.04
N ASP A 103 -30.67 8.16 -14.18
CA ASP A 103 -29.52 9.04 -14.09
C ASP A 103 -28.66 8.96 -15.34
N VAL A 104 -28.41 7.74 -15.84
CA VAL A 104 -27.70 7.53 -17.11
C VAL A 104 -28.41 8.23 -18.27
N ALA A 105 -29.74 8.11 -18.35
CA ALA A 105 -30.53 8.79 -19.38
C ALA A 105 -30.36 10.32 -19.32
N ARG A 106 -30.38 10.88 -18.11
CA ARG A 106 -30.18 12.33 -17.88
C ARG A 106 -28.77 12.78 -18.28
N ILE A 107 -27.75 12.02 -17.87
CA ILE A 107 -26.33 12.33 -18.15
C ILE A 107 -26.04 12.29 -19.65
N LEU A 108 -26.57 11.28 -20.37
CA LEU A 108 -26.35 11.18 -21.82
C LEU A 108 -26.99 12.32 -22.62
N GLY A 109 -27.89 13.09 -22.01
CA GLY A 109 -28.50 14.28 -22.59
C GLY A 109 -27.86 15.61 -22.18
N SER A 110 -26.84 15.62 -21.32
CA SER A 110 -26.18 16.86 -20.85
C SER A 110 -24.94 17.22 -21.66
N GLU A 111 -24.58 18.51 -21.72
CA GLU A 111 -23.38 19.00 -22.43
C GLU A 111 -22.06 18.45 -21.82
N ASP A 112 -22.01 18.31 -20.49
CA ASP A 112 -20.88 17.77 -19.71
C ASP A 112 -20.90 16.24 -19.57
N ALA A 113 -21.58 15.54 -20.49
CA ALA A 113 -21.73 14.08 -20.41
C ALA A 113 -20.37 13.36 -20.30
N THR A 114 -19.36 13.80 -21.06
CA THR A 114 -18.06 13.11 -21.17
C THR A 114 -17.37 12.95 -19.81
N GLU A 115 -17.20 14.04 -19.06
CA GLU A 115 -16.52 14.06 -17.77
C GLU A 115 -17.28 13.24 -16.73
N VAL A 116 -18.63 13.27 -16.78
CA VAL A 116 -19.46 12.44 -15.90
C VAL A 116 -19.36 10.96 -16.27
N LEU A 117 -19.38 10.61 -17.56
CA LEU A 117 -19.25 9.24 -18.04
C LEU A 117 -17.89 8.63 -17.68
N ILE A 118 -16.80 9.39 -17.78
CA ILE A 118 -15.47 8.97 -17.30
C ILE A 118 -15.54 8.65 -15.81
N ARG A 119 -16.14 9.53 -15.00
CA ARG A 119 -16.36 9.30 -13.56
C ARG A 119 -17.30 8.13 -13.28
N LEU A 120 -18.10 7.64 -14.23
CA LEU A 120 -18.92 6.44 -14.06
C LEU A 120 -18.19 5.14 -14.44
N SER A 121 -17.01 5.24 -15.08
CA SER A 121 -16.16 4.10 -15.38
C SER A 121 -15.73 3.39 -14.10
N TYR A 122 -15.70 2.06 -14.14
CA TYR A 122 -15.14 1.23 -13.07
C TYR A 122 -13.68 1.60 -12.75
N THR A 123 -12.92 2.10 -13.75
CA THR A 123 -11.53 2.55 -13.57
C THR A 123 -11.40 3.73 -12.62
N GLU A 124 -12.44 4.56 -12.53
CA GLU A 124 -12.48 5.76 -11.69
C GLU A 124 -13.14 5.52 -10.33
N ALA A 125 -13.61 4.30 -10.03
CA ALA A 125 -14.37 3.98 -8.82
C ALA A 125 -13.62 4.40 -7.55
N PHE A 126 -12.32 4.12 -7.51
CA PHE A 126 -11.46 4.45 -6.38
C PHE A 126 -10.47 5.57 -6.70
N ALA A 127 -10.81 6.47 -7.62
CA ALA A 127 -10.01 7.65 -7.87
C ALA A 127 -10.01 8.57 -6.64
N GLN A 128 -8.83 9.05 -6.23
CA GLN A 128 -8.70 10.07 -5.21
C GLN A 128 -9.40 11.34 -5.71
N GLN A 129 -10.27 11.90 -4.87
CA GLN A 129 -10.99 13.13 -5.17
C GLN A 129 -10.19 14.32 -4.66
N ASP A 130 -10.03 15.36 -5.48
CA ASP A 130 -9.49 16.62 -5.01
C ASP A 130 -10.49 17.24 -4.03
N ASN A 131 -10.04 17.59 -2.82
CA ASN A 131 -10.87 18.16 -1.74
C ASN A 131 -11.66 19.42 -2.14
N SER A 132 -11.37 20.02 -3.30
CA SER A 132 -12.03 21.21 -3.84
C SER A 132 -13.46 20.96 -4.36
N ALA A 133 -13.83 19.72 -4.70
CA ALA A 133 -15.12 19.44 -5.34
C ALA A 133 -16.30 19.19 -4.37
N PHE A 134 -16.04 19.01 -3.06
CA PHE A 134 -17.05 18.52 -2.11
C PHE A 134 -17.78 19.57 -1.27
N ASN A 135 -17.51 20.87 -1.46
CA ASN A 135 -18.12 21.92 -0.64
C ASN A 135 -19.18 22.79 -1.33
N GLN A 136 -19.71 22.41 -2.51
CA GLN A 136 -20.77 23.21 -3.15
C GLN A 136 -22.19 22.90 -2.65
N SER A 137 -22.43 21.75 -2.01
CA SER A 137 -23.78 21.35 -1.57
C SER A 137 -23.98 21.28 -0.06
N GLY A 138 -22.94 21.43 0.77
CA GLY A 138 -23.05 21.41 2.24
C GLY A 138 -23.57 20.09 2.84
N ILE A 139 -23.83 19.07 2.00
CA ILE A 139 -24.25 17.73 2.41
C ILE A 139 -22.99 16.92 2.64
N GLN A 140 -22.75 16.57 3.90
CA GLN A 140 -21.70 15.65 4.29
C GLN A 140 -22.04 14.26 3.73
N VAL A 141 -21.58 13.97 2.51
CA VAL A 141 -21.71 12.63 1.93
C VAL A 141 -20.96 11.69 2.86
N THR A 142 -21.68 10.77 3.50
CA THR A 142 -21.06 9.73 4.32
C THR A 142 -20.33 8.80 3.37
N GLU A 143 -19.03 9.03 3.21
CA GLU A 143 -18.18 8.20 2.37
C GLU A 143 -18.02 6.81 3.00
N ASP A 144 -18.31 5.76 2.23
CA ASP A 144 -18.08 4.38 2.65
C ASP A 144 -16.60 4.20 3.05
N ARG A 145 -16.37 3.68 4.27
CA ARG A 145 -15.04 3.60 4.87
C ARG A 145 -14.08 2.74 4.04
N LEU A 146 -14.58 1.67 3.41
CA LEU A 146 -13.75 0.81 2.56
C LEU A 146 -13.43 1.51 1.23
N VAL A 147 -14.39 2.23 0.64
CA VAL A 147 -14.14 3.05 -0.56
C VAL A 147 -13.04 4.08 -0.28
N ARG A 148 -13.07 4.73 0.88
CA ARG A 148 -12.01 5.66 1.30
C ARG A 148 -10.62 4.98 1.36
N LEU A 149 -10.53 3.79 1.95
CA LEU A 149 -9.28 3.03 2.00
C LEU A 149 -8.79 2.59 0.62
N LEU A 150 -9.71 2.23 -0.29
CA LEU A 150 -9.37 1.87 -1.67
C LEU A 150 -8.87 3.09 -2.46
N ARG A 151 -9.39 4.30 -2.19
CA ARG A 151 -8.90 5.55 -2.80
C ARG A 151 -7.48 5.92 -2.39
N GLU A 152 -7.03 5.50 -1.21
CA GLU A 152 -5.63 5.67 -0.80
C GLU A 152 -4.67 4.78 -1.64
N ALA A 153 -5.19 3.74 -2.30
CA ALA A 153 -4.45 2.90 -3.24
C ALA A 153 -4.63 3.34 -4.71
N ASP A 154 -5.06 4.57 -4.96
CA ASP A 154 -5.30 5.10 -6.30
C ASP A 154 -4.01 5.14 -7.15
N VAL A 155 -3.94 4.22 -8.11
CA VAL A 155 -2.85 4.09 -9.08
C VAL A 155 -2.70 5.31 -10.00
N GLY A 156 -3.73 6.14 -10.13
CA GLY A 156 -3.67 7.38 -10.90
C GLY A 156 -2.67 8.39 -10.31
N GLN A 157 -2.42 8.33 -9.01
CA GLN A 157 -1.51 9.25 -8.30
C GLN A 157 -0.03 8.90 -8.46
N VAL A 158 0.29 7.72 -8.98
CA VAL A 158 1.67 7.28 -9.15
C VAL A 158 2.21 7.79 -10.48
N ASP A 159 3.08 8.80 -10.41
CA ASP A 159 3.76 9.33 -11.59
C ASP A 159 4.73 8.31 -12.18
N THR A 160 4.66 8.10 -13.50
CA THR A 160 5.49 7.15 -14.22
C THR A 160 5.98 7.78 -15.51
N PRO A 161 7.10 8.55 -15.48
CA PRO A 161 7.50 9.43 -16.58
C PRO A 161 7.53 8.75 -17.96
N ASP A 162 8.00 7.51 -18.04
CA ASP A 162 8.04 6.73 -19.28
C ASP A 162 6.65 6.37 -19.83
N LEU A 163 5.72 5.97 -18.96
CA LEU A 163 4.35 5.66 -19.34
C LEU A 163 3.59 6.94 -19.67
N ASP A 164 3.76 7.99 -18.86
CA ASP A 164 3.10 9.28 -19.04
C ASP A 164 3.45 9.91 -20.37
N ARG A 165 4.73 9.86 -20.76
CA ARG A 165 5.18 10.34 -22.06
C ARG A 165 4.50 9.59 -23.22
N LYS A 166 4.36 8.26 -23.10
CA LYS A 166 3.66 7.45 -24.12
C LYS A 166 2.18 7.80 -24.18
N LEU A 167 1.52 7.89 -23.03
CA LEU A 167 0.11 8.26 -22.92
C LEU A 167 -0.18 9.67 -23.45
N ALA A 168 0.70 10.64 -23.19
CA ALA A 168 0.53 12.00 -23.70
C ALA A 168 0.64 12.05 -25.24
N PHE A 169 1.53 11.25 -25.82
CA PHE A 169 1.75 11.21 -27.27
C PHE A 169 0.69 10.39 -28.00
N ASP A 170 0.57 9.11 -27.65
CA ASP A 170 -0.33 8.16 -28.29
C ASP A 170 -0.85 7.11 -27.26
N PRO A 171 -2.01 7.37 -26.62
CA PRO A 171 -2.62 6.42 -25.70
C PRO A 171 -2.95 5.06 -26.32
N GLU A 172 -3.29 5.00 -27.62
CA GLU A 172 -3.75 3.77 -28.26
C GLU A 172 -2.63 2.73 -28.38
N THR A 173 -1.39 3.17 -28.52
CA THR A 173 -0.21 2.30 -28.62
C THR A 173 0.70 2.33 -27.39
N ALA A 174 0.34 3.09 -26.35
CA ALA A 174 1.17 3.28 -25.15
C ALA A 174 1.49 1.98 -24.42
N VAL A 175 0.54 1.03 -24.41
CA VAL A 175 0.64 -0.30 -23.80
C VAL A 175 -0.07 -1.33 -24.68
N PRO A 176 0.25 -2.63 -24.57
CA PRO A 176 -0.57 -3.67 -25.18
C PRO A 176 -1.92 -3.74 -24.45
N TRP A 177 -2.98 -3.20 -25.04
CA TRP A 177 -4.32 -3.21 -24.43
C TRP A 177 -4.98 -4.60 -24.44
N LEU A 178 -5.84 -4.84 -23.46
CA LEU A 178 -6.79 -5.95 -23.45
C LEU A 178 -7.87 -5.73 -24.52
N ILE A 179 -8.45 -6.84 -24.99
CA ILE A 179 -9.52 -6.86 -25.99
C ILE A 179 -10.78 -7.40 -25.31
N PHE A 180 -11.92 -6.76 -25.56
CA PHE A 180 -13.20 -7.13 -24.96
C PHE A 180 -14.19 -7.43 -26.07
N GLU A 181 -14.88 -8.58 -26.00
CA GLU A 181 -15.79 -9.02 -27.06
C GLU A 181 -17.18 -8.42 -26.89
N GLY A 182 -17.66 -8.34 -25.65
CA GLY A 182 -19.03 -7.89 -25.33
C GLY A 182 -19.16 -6.41 -24.98
N ARG A 183 -18.04 -5.69 -24.85
CA ARG A 183 -18.02 -4.29 -24.40
C ARG A 183 -18.27 -3.32 -25.54
N SER A 184 -19.14 -2.33 -25.30
CA SER A 184 -19.36 -1.24 -26.26
C SER A 184 -18.10 -0.41 -26.52
N LEU A 185 -17.86 -0.09 -27.79
CA LEU A 185 -16.80 0.82 -28.25
C LEU A 185 -17.03 2.28 -27.82
N TYR A 186 -18.24 2.62 -27.35
CA TYR A 186 -18.55 3.96 -26.85
C TYR A 186 -17.64 4.37 -25.68
N VAL A 187 -17.11 3.40 -24.92
CA VAL A 187 -16.11 3.68 -23.87
C VAL A 187 -14.88 4.36 -24.45
N ASP A 188 -14.37 3.87 -25.60
CA ASP A 188 -13.20 4.44 -26.27
C ASP A 188 -13.49 5.84 -26.80
N GLU A 189 -14.69 6.04 -27.37
CA GLU A 189 -15.15 7.36 -27.82
C GLU A 189 -15.20 8.38 -26.67
N VAL A 190 -15.65 7.97 -25.47
CA VAL A 190 -15.68 8.84 -24.28
C VAL A 190 -14.28 9.22 -23.81
N PHE A 191 -13.31 8.29 -23.83
CA PHE A 191 -11.91 8.61 -23.51
C PHE A 191 -11.26 9.50 -24.58
N ALA A 192 -11.55 9.28 -25.86
CA ALA A 192 -11.09 10.15 -26.94
C ALA A 192 -11.69 11.56 -26.82
N ALA A 193 -12.98 11.66 -26.48
CA ALA A 193 -13.64 12.94 -26.22
C ALA A 193 -13.04 13.67 -25.02
N LEU A 194 -12.73 12.97 -23.92
CA LEU A 194 -12.04 13.56 -22.76
C LEU A 194 -10.69 14.16 -23.18
N ARG A 195 -9.89 13.41 -23.95
CA ARG A 195 -8.59 13.88 -24.46
C ARG A 195 -8.76 15.13 -25.31
N ASN A 196 -9.70 15.14 -26.24
CA ASN A 196 -9.95 16.27 -27.15
C ASN A 196 -10.47 17.51 -26.43
N ARG A 197 -11.19 17.35 -25.30
CA ARG A 197 -11.65 18.46 -24.44
C ARG A 197 -10.57 18.97 -23.49
N THR A 198 -9.51 18.19 -23.26
CA THR A 198 -8.44 18.58 -22.34
C THR A 198 -7.61 19.71 -22.96
N PRO A 199 -7.42 20.86 -22.28
CA PRO A 199 -6.72 21.99 -22.85
C PRO A 199 -5.32 21.63 -23.36
N SER A 200 -5.00 22.06 -24.58
CA SER A 200 -3.66 21.95 -25.16
C SER A 200 -2.91 23.28 -25.09
N SER A 201 -1.57 23.23 -25.21
CA SER A 201 -0.73 24.43 -25.21
C SER A 201 -0.98 25.36 -26.41
N THR A 202 -1.72 24.89 -27.42
CA THR A 202 -2.13 25.68 -28.58
C THR A 202 -3.45 26.42 -28.38
N GLU A 203 -4.24 26.06 -27.37
CA GLU A 203 -5.61 26.55 -27.16
C GLU A 203 -5.75 27.51 -25.98
N THR A 204 -4.85 27.44 -25.00
CA THR A 204 -4.89 28.31 -23.82
C THR A 204 -3.49 28.74 -23.36
N ASP A 205 -3.38 30.01 -22.99
CA ASP A 205 -2.19 30.58 -22.34
C ASP A 205 -2.24 30.45 -20.80
N ASP A 206 -3.37 29.98 -20.24
CA ASP A 206 -3.48 29.71 -18.81
C ASP A 206 -2.73 28.42 -18.44
N LEU A 207 -1.48 28.60 -18.01
CA LEU A 207 -0.61 27.52 -17.59
C LEU A 207 -1.20 26.68 -16.45
N VAL A 208 -1.96 27.28 -15.52
CA VAL A 208 -2.53 26.55 -14.38
C VAL A 208 -3.65 25.62 -14.86
N ALA A 209 -4.57 26.16 -15.66
CA ALA A 209 -5.64 25.36 -16.26
C ALA A 209 -5.09 24.24 -17.15
N LEU A 210 -4.07 24.54 -17.95
CA LEU A 210 -3.37 23.57 -18.80
C LEU A 210 -2.78 22.42 -17.95
N LEU A 211 -1.98 22.74 -16.93
CA LEU A 211 -1.32 21.73 -16.09
C LEU A 211 -2.33 20.89 -15.31
N HIS A 212 -3.41 21.51 -14.82
CA HIS A 212 -4.47 20.80 -14.10
C HIS A 212 -5.21 19.83 -15.03
N GLY A 213 -5.63 20.28 -16.21
CA GLY A 213 -6.31 19.44 -17.19
C GLY A 213 -5.45 18.26 -17.64
N GLN A 214 -4.18 18.50 -17.99
CA GLN A 214 -3.26 17.45 -18.42
C GLN A 214 -2.98 16.43 -17.32
N ARG A 215 -2.82 16.87 -16.06
CA ARG A 215 -2.66 15.96 -14.91
C ARG A 215 -3.91 15.10 -14.69
N GLN A 216 -5.10 15.68 -14.79
CA GLN A 216 -6.35 14.94 -14.62
C GLN A 216 -6.56 13.90 -15.73
N LEU A 217 -6.24 14.25 -16.98
CA LEU A 217 -6.25 13.31 -18.10
C LEU A 217 -5.28 12.16 -17.85
N LEU A 218 -4.02 12.44 -17.53
CA LEU A 218 -3.00 11.40 -17.27
C LEU A 218 -3.40 10.49 -16.10
N ARG A 219 -3.93 11.04 -15.00
CA ARG A 219 -4.44 10.24 -13.87
C ARG A 219 -5.51 9.23 -14.33
N SER A 220 -6.46 9.67 -15.16
CA SER A 220 -7.53 8.82 -15.68
C SER A 220 -6.99 7.75 -16.62
N LEU A 221 -6.03 8.12 -17.50
CA LEU A 221 -5.39 7.18 -18.41
C LEU A 221 -4.52 6.15 -17.67
N ARG A 222 -3.79 6.53 -16.62
CA ARG A 222 -3.03 5.59 -15.78
C ARG A 222 -3.93 4.56 -15.12
N ARG A 223 -5.09 4.97 -14.59
CA ARG A 223 -6.07 4.04 -14.03
C ARG A 223 -6.56 3.06 -15.09
N ARG A 224 -6.91 3.55 -16.29
CA ARG A 224 -7.26 2.69 -17.42
C ARG A 224 -6.14 1.72 -17.77
N VAL A 225 -4.89 2.19 -17.88
CA VAL A 225 -3.71 1.35 -18.15
C VAL A 225 -3.53 0.28 -17.07
N TYR A 226 -3.66 0.63 -15.79
CA TYR A 226 -3.52 -0.33 -14.71
C TYR A 226 -4.47 -1.50 -14.93
N PHE A 227 -5.77 -1.25 -15.14
CA PHE A 227 -6.77 -2.29 -15.32
C PHE A 227 -6.69 -3.02 -16.67
N GLU A 228 -6.39 -2.31 -17.75
CA GLU A 228 -6.61 -2.79 -19.13
C GLU A 228 -5.33 -3.06 -19.94
N ARG A 229 -4.14 -2.95 -19.36
CA ARG A 229 -2.92 -3.46 -20.03
C ARG A 229 -2.83 -4.98 -19.95
N ARG A 230 -2.31 -5.63 -20.98
CA ARG A 230 -2.14 -7.09 -21.08
C ARG A 230 -0.85 -7.59 -20.44
N ASP A 231 0.21 -6.78 -20.47
CA ASP A 231 1.50 -7.13 -19.86
C ASP A 231 1.48 -6.96 -18.33
N GLU A 232 2.59 -7.31 -17.66
CA GLU A 232 2.69 -7.29 -16.19
C GLU A 232 3.14 -5.96 -15.58
N GLY A 233 3.27 -4.91 -16.39
CA GLY A 233 3.69 -3.59 -15.93
C GLY A 233 2.72 -2.94 -14.93
N TRP A 234 1.47 -3.43 -14.83
CA TRP A 234 0.48 -2.94 -13.86
C TRP A 234 0.91 -3.16 -12.40
N ARG A 235 1.71 -4.21 -12.13
CA ARG A 235 2.14 -4.54 -10.75
C ARG A 235 2.92 -3.40 -10.09
N LYS A 236 3.72 -2.68 -10.89
CA LYS A 236 4.55 -1.56 -10.44
C LYS A 236 3.82 -0.21 -10.35
N MET A 237 2.53 -0.17 -10.71
CA MET A 237 1.74 1.07 -10.70
C MET A 237 1.02 1.31 -9.36
N LEU A 238 1.08 0.36 -8.42
CA LEU A 238 0.54 0.55 -7.07
C LEU A 238 1.43 1.51 -6.28
N PRO A 239 0.86 2.37 -5.41
CA PRO A 239 1.63 3.35 -4.62
C PRO A 239 2.37 2.73 -3.42
N TYR A 240 2.75 1.46 -3.49
CA TYR A 240 3.34 0.68 -2.39
C TYR A 240 4.63 0.00 -2.85
N GLN A 241 5.78 0.55 -2.46
CA GLN A 241 7.10 0.05 -2.89
C GLN A 241 7.54 -1.18 -2.09
N ALA A 242 7.14 -1.25 -0.81
CA ALA A 242 7.45 -2.35 0.08
C ALA A 242 6.49 -3.56 -0.11
N LEU A 243 5.47 -3.43 -0.96
CA LEU A 243 4.53 -4.51 -1.25
C LEU A 243 5.23 -5.77 -1.78
N GLU A 244 6.12 -5.64 -2.78
CA GLU A 244 6.87 -6.77 -3.32
C GLU A 244 7.78 -7.43 -2.26
N LEU A 245 8.35 -6.63 -1.35
CA LEU A 245 9.17 -7.16 -0.25
C LEU A 245 8.36 -7.96 0.76
N LEU A 246 7.17 -7.44 1.13
CA LEU A 246 6.25 -8.13 2.03
C LEU A 246 5.81 -9.47 1.44
N GLU A 247 5.44 -9.46 0.16
CA GLU A 247 4.95 -10.64 -0.56
C GLU A 247 6.00 -11.70 -0.81
N GLY A 248 7.24 -11.29 -1.09
CA GLY A 248 8.37 -12.22 -1.12
C GLY A 248 8.52 -13.00 0.19
N VAL A 249 8.08 -12.45 1.32
CA VAL A 249 8.15 -13.15 2.60
C VAL A 249 6.86 -13.91 2.94
N THR A 250 5.69 -13.41 2.54
CA THR A 250 4.38 -13.99 2.92
C THR A 250 3.82 -15.00 1.93
N LEU A 251 4.18 -14.92 0.64
CA LEU A 251 3.64 -15.77 -0.44
C LEU A 251 4.67 -16.79 -1.00
N ALA A 252 5.88 -16.86 -0.45
CA ALA A 252 6.91 -17.74 -0.98
C ALA A 252 6.67 -19.22 -0.63
N ASP A 253 6.33 -20.02 -1.65
CA ASP A 253 6.14 -21.48 -1.57
C ASP A 253 7.46 -22.28 -1.53
N LEU A 254 8.60 -21.67 -1.90
CA LEU A 254 9.92 -22.32 -2.01
C LEU A 254 10.88 -21.83 -0.90
N GLN A 255 11.18 -22.73 0.06
CA GLN A 255 11.97 -22.45 1.27
C GLN A 255 13.31 -21.70 1.05
N ALA A 256 14.00 -21.94 -0.08
CA ALA A 256 15.28 -21.29 -0.37
C ALA A 256 15.14 -19.81 -0.77
N GLN A 257 14.17 -19.47 -1.62
CA GLN A 257 13.89 -18.08 -2.03
C GLN A 257 13.36 -17.27 -0.83
N THR A 258 12.61 -17.92 0.05
CA THR A 258 12.09 -17.33 1.29
C THR A 258 13.21 -16.82 2.20
N THR A 259 14.37 -17.48 2.25
CA THR A 259 15.46 -17.09 3.17
C THR A 259 16.12 -15.79 2.72
N GLU A 260 16.46 -15.66 1.44
CA GLU A 260 17.05 -14.44 0.89
C GLU A 260 16.09 -13.25 1.00
N GLN A 261 14.81 -13.46 0.66
CA GLN A 261 13.78 -12.43 0.76
C GLN A 261 13.56 -11.99 2.21
N ARG A 262 13.59 -12.92 3.18
CA ARG A 262 13.52 -12.59 4.62
C ARG A 262 14.72 -11.78 5.07
N GLU A 263 15.94 -12.17 4.68
CA GLU A 263 17.14 -11.41 5.05
C GLU A 263 17.11 -10.00 4.45
N ARG A 264 16.73 -9.87 3.18
CA ARG A 264 16.56 -8.56 2.53
C ARG A 264 15.53 -7.68 3.25
N LEU A 265 14.36 -8.23 3.61
CA LEU A 265 13.35 -7.49 4.36
C LEU A 265 13.86 -7.11 5.75
N LYS A 266 14.56 -8.01 6.45
CA LYS A 266 15.15 -7.76 7.77
C LYS A 266 16.18 -6.65 7.70
N ASP A 267 17.02 -6.63 6.68
CA ASP A 267 18.01 -5.57 6.44
C ASP A 267 17.34 -4.21 6.26
N CYS A 268 16.26 -4.15 5.46
CA CYS A 268 15.49 -2.91 5.27
C CYS A 268 14.93 -2.41 6.60
N ILE A 269 14.34 -3.29 7.41
CA ILE A 269 13.73 -2.93 8.70
C ILE A 269 14.80 -2.42 9.68
N VAL A 270 15.91 -3.16 9.84
CA VAL A 270 16.98 -2.80 10.79
C VAL A 270 17.64 -1.48 10.41
N GLU A 271 17.95 -1.30 9.12
CA GLU A 271 18.53 -0.05 8.62
C GLU A 271 17.59 1.15 8.85
N ALA A 272 16.30 0.99 8.56
CA ALA A 272 15.31 2.04 8.74
C ALA A 272 15.13 2.46 10.20
N ILE A 273 15.04 1.50 11.14
CA ILE A 273 14.91 1.80 12.57
C ILE A 273 16.14 2.59 13.08
N SER A 274 17.35 2.18 12.69
CA SER A 274 18.58 2.88 13.07
C SER A 274 18.67 4.28 12.45
N LEU A 275 18.20 4.46 11.21
CA LEU A 275 18.11 5.78 10.56
C LEU A 275 17.13 6.73 11.27
N LEU A 276 16.00 6.21 11.77
CA LEU A 276 15.04 7.00 12.56
C LEU A 276 15.69 7.56 13.84
N GLU A 277 16.57 6.78 14.47
CA GLU A 277 17.25 7.16 15.70
C GLU A 277 18.46 8.09 15.44
N GLY A 278 18.82 8.28 14.16
CA GLY A 278 19.79 9.28 13.71
C GLY A 278 21.15 8.71 13.28
N VAL A 279 21.33 7.38 13.27
CA VAL A 279 22.59 6.74 12.85
C VAL A 279 22.73 6.82 11.33
N ARG A 280 23.85 7.34 10.83
CA ARG A 280 24.20 7.44 9.40
C ARG A 280 25.30 6.45 9.01
N HIS A 281 26.14 6.00 9.94
CA HIS A 281 27.27 5.13 9.68
C HIS A 281 26.78 3.80 9.05
N PRO A 282 27.18 3.49 7.80
CA PRO A 282 26.59 2.40 7.03
C PRO A 282 26.71 1.03 7.69
N ILE A 283 27.85 0.75 8.34
CA ILE A 283 28.09 -0.55 8.99
C ILE A 283 27.21 -0.70 10.24
N VAL A 284 27.15 0.34 11.08
CA VAL A 284 26.41 0.29 12.35
C VAL A 284 24.92 0.07 12.09
N ARG A 285 24.34 0.88 11.20
CA ARG A 285 22.90 0.80 10.91
C ARG A 285 22.46 -0.50 10.22
N ARG A 286 23.38 -1.23 9.57
CA ARG A 286 23.10 -2.52 8.90
C ARG A 286 23.32 -3.74 9.81
N GLN A 287 24.12 -3.60 10.85
CA GLN A 287 24.46 -4.68 11.78
C GLN A 287 23.66 -4.63 13.08
N PHE A 288 23.16 -3.45 13.48
CA PHE A 288 22.48 -3.25 14.76
C PHE A 288 21.16 -2.51 14.57
N ILE A 289 20.17 -2.87 15.38
CA ILE A 289 19.07 -1.96 15.74
C ILE A 289 19.64 -1.00 16.78
N CYS A 290 19.76 0.28 16.41
CA CYS A 290 20.34 1.31 17.25
C CYS A 290 19.24 2.17 17.82
N LEU A 291 19.13 2.27 19.14
CA LEU A 291 18.13 3.09 19.81
C LEU A 291 18.80 4.19 20.63
N ARG A 292 18.35 5.45 20.48
CA ARG A 292 18.95 6.56 21.20
C ARG A 292 18.71 6.45 22.70
N ALA A 293 19.79 6.42 23.48
CA ALA A 293 19.74 6.30 24.94
C ALA A 293 19.33 7.61 25.63
N SER A 294 19.72 8.75 25.05
CA SER A 294 19.43 10.10 25.56
C SER A 294 18.45 10.86 24.68
N GLN A 295 17.58 11.66 25.31
CA GLN A 295 16.65 12.58 24.62
C GLN A 295 17.05 14.05 24.76
N VAL A 296 18.30 14.32 25.19
CA VAL A 296 18.81 15.68 25.34
C VAL A 296 18.82 16.40 23.99
N ARG A 297 18.20 17.58 23.95
CA ARG A 297 18.21 18.45 22.76
C ARG A 297 19.59 19.09 22.61
N ASN A 298 20.11 19.14 21.38
CA ASN A 298 21.41 19.73 21.04
C ASN A 298 22.58 19.12 21.82
N ALA A 299 22.54 17.81 22.06
CA ALA A 299 23.68 17.11 22.64
C ALA A 299 24.90 17.20 21.70
N SER A 300 26.09 17.47 22.25
CA SER A 300 27.35 17.45 21.50
C SER A 300 27.72 16.06 21.00
N ALA A 301 27.24 15.03 21.69
CA ALA A 301 27.42 13.63 21.34
C ALA A 301 26.06 12.89 21.38
N LEU A 302 25.88 11.97 20.44
CA LEU A 302 24.77 11.03 20.42
C LEU A 302 25.17 9.75 21.15
N SER A 303 24.23 9.17 21.89
CA SER A 303 24.42 7.90 22.59
C SER A 303 23.36 6.89 22.16
N PHE A 304 23.80 5.68 21.86
CA PHE A 304 22.99 4.60 21.32
C PHE A 304 23.14 3.32 22.13
N ARG A 305 22.02 2.63 22.32
CA ARG A 305 21.98 1.23 22.69
C ARG A 305 21.97 0.39 21.42
N LEU A 306 22.84 -0.61 21.36
CA LEU A 306 22.98 -1.48 20.21
C LEU A 306 22.34 -2.83 20.49
N PHE A 307 21.50 -3.30 19.57
CA PHE A 307 20.96 -4.65 19.57
C PHE A 307 21.37 -5.35 18.27
N PRO A 308 22.23 -6.39 18.32
CA PRO A 308 22.70 -7.07 17.12
C PRO A 308 21.56 -7.61 16.26
N LYS A 309 21.62 -7.37 14.95
CA LYS A 309 20.65 -7.89 13.97
C LYS A 309 20.48 -9.41 14.05
N SER A 310 21.56 -10.13 14.37
CA SER A 310 21.56 -11.59 14.52
C SER A 310 20.66 -12.10 15.66
N ARG A 311 20.34 -11.24 16.64
CA ARG A 311 19.43 -11.55 17.75
C ARG A 311 17.94 -11.41 17.38
N PHE A 312 17.63 -11.14 16.12
CA PHE A 312 16.26 -11.01 15.62
C PHE A 312 16.02 -11.85 14.37
N ALA A 313 14.81 -12.38 14.26
CA ALA A 313 14.34 -13.14 13.11
C ALA A 313 12.97 -12.66 12.66
N LEU A 314 12.68 -12.82 11.37
CA LEU A 314 11.37 -12.58 10.81
C LEU A 314 10.50 -13.84 10.88
N HIS A 315 9.27 -13.66 11.34
CA HIS A 315 8.27 -14.71 11.46
C HIS A 315 7.00 -14.30 10.70
N VAL A 316 6.46 -15.24 9.94
CA VAL A 316 5.10 -15.15 9.38
C VAL A 316 4.23 -16.05 10.24
N GLU A 317 3.08 -15.54 10.67
CA GLU A 317 2.16 -16.29 11.52
C GLU A 317 1.56 -17.47 10.74
N ASP A 318 1.73 -18.68 11.27
CA ASP A 318 1.12 -19.88 10.69
C ASP A 318 -0.37 -19.94 11.07
N ARG A 319 -1.23 -19.85 10.06
CA ARG A 319 -2.70 -19.90 10.20
C ARG A 319 -3.30 -21.17 9.61
N SER A 320 -2.49 -22.20 9.36
CA SER A 320 -2.92 -23.45 8.72
C SER A 320 -4.04 -24.17 9.47
N SER A 321 -4.10 -24.04 10.80
CA SER A 321 -5.15 -24.66 11.63
C SER A 321 -6.55 -24.09 11.42
N VAL A 322 -6.67 -22.85 10.92
CA VAL A 322 -7.95 -22.15 10.71
C VAL A 322 -8.37 -22.18 9.23
N MET A 323 -7.44 -22.44 8.31
CA MET A 323 -7.68 -22.52 6.86
C MET A 323 -8.88 -23.37 6.43
N PRO A 324 -9.19 -24.53 7.05
CA PRO A 324 -10.36 -25.32 6.67
C PRO A 324 -11.71 -24.63 6.91
N TYR A 325 -11.73 -23.59 7.76
CA TYR A 325 -12.95 -22.94 8.22
C TYR A 325 -13.06 -21.48 7.78
N LEU A 326 -11.94 -20.86 7.37
CA LEU A 326 -11.88 -19.45 7.08
C LEU A 326 -10.86 -19.15 5.98
N GLU A 327 -11.23 -18.23 5.10
CA GLU A 327 -10.32 -17.64 4.13
C GLU A 327 -9.27 -16.81 4.89
N VAL A 328 -8.04 -17.30 4.93
CA VAL A 328 -6.93 -16.63 5.64
C VAL A 328 -5.76 -16.43 4.69
N ALA A 329 -5.13 -15.26 4.80
CA ALA A 329 -3.85 -14.97 4.20
C ALA A 329 -2.96 -14.31 5.27
N PRO A 330 -1.62 -14.46 5.18
CA PRO A 330 -0.72 -13.69 6.01
C PRO A 330 -0.86 -12.19 5.70
N ASP A 331 -1.13 -11.40 6.73
CA ASP A 331 -1.36 -9.95 6.63
C ASP A 331 -0.26 -9.11 7.25
N THR A 332 0.71 -9.75 7.90
CA THR A 332 1.85 -9.11 8.56
C THR A 332 3.06 -10.02 8.63
N VAL A 333 4.23 -9.40 8.77
CA VAL A 333 5.48 -10.06 9.18
C VAL A 333 5.83 -9.57 10.57
N THR A 334 6.40 -10.43 11.43
CA THR A 334 6.81 -10.06 12.78
C THR A 334 8.32 -10.20 12.92
N LEU A 335 9.00 -9.11 13.26
CA LEU A 335 10.39 -9.15 13.72
C LEU A 335 10.39 -9.51 15.21
N ARG A 336 10.99 -10.63 15.58
CA ARG A 336 11.00 -11.14 16.96
C ARG A 336 12.42 -11.39 17.43
N SER A 337 12.69 -11.11 18.70
CA SER A 337 13.90 -11.56 19.36
C SER A 337 13.96 -13.09 19.44
N ASN A 338 15.10 -13.67 19.09
CA ASN A 338 15.42 -15.08 19.35
C ASN A 338 16.34 -15.25 20.59
N ASP A 339 16.68 -14.16 21.26
CA ASP A 339 17.57 -14.12 22.41
C ASP A 339 16.78 -14.08 23.73
N ALA A 340 17.14 -14.98 24.65
CA ALA A 340 16.54 -15.07 25.98
C ALA A 340 16.81 -13.83 26.85
N GLU A 341 17.95 -13.15 26.68
CA GLU A 341 18.30 -11.92 27.42
C GLU A 341 17.41 -10.74 27.04
N ILE A 342 17.06 -10.64 25.75
CA ILE A 342 16.16 -9.61 25.23
C ILE A 342 14.69 -9.94 25.58
N GLY A 343 14.37 -11.23 25.74
CA GLY A 343 13.03 -11.70 26.05
C GLY A 343 12.10 -11.69 24.83
N GLN A 344 10.78 -11.69 25.07
CA GLN A 344 9.76 -11.81 24.02
C GLN A 344 9.42 -10.48 23.33
N VAL A 345 10.42 -9.67 23.00
CA VAL A 345 10.21 -8.42 22.28
C VAL A 345 9.92 -8.71 20.80
N SER A 346 8.86 -8.09 20.27
CA SER A 346 8.46 -8.26 18.87
C SER A 346 7.88 -6.98 18.26
N LEU A 347 8.14 -6.77 16.98
CA LEU A 347 7.56 -5.72 16.15
C LEU A 347 6.72 -6.34 15.04
N ARG A 348 5.41 -6.13 15.09
CA ARG A 348 4.49 -6.54 14.03
C ARG A 348 4.44 -5.49 12.93
N LEU A 349 4.72 -5.89 11.70
CA LEU A 349 4.87 -5.03 10.52
C LEU A 349 3.69 -5.23 9.57
N SER A 350 2.87 -4.19 9.40
CA SER A 350 1.89 -4.08 8.32
C SER A 350 2.52 -3.45 7.08
N LEU A 351 1.80 -3.44 5.97
CA LEU A 351 2.26 -2.77 4.74
C LEU A 351 2.57 -1.30 4.98
N ASP A 352 1.69 -0.54 5.65
CA ASP A 352 1.92 0.89 5.92
C ASP A 352 3.19 1.15 6.74
N LEU A 353 3.48 0.30 7.74
CA LEU A 353 4.71 0.44 8.53
C LEU A 353 5.94 0.14 7.67
N LEU A 354 5.88 -0.86 6.80
CA LEU A 354 6.97 -1.17 5.86
C LEU A 354 7.20 -0.05 4.84
N GLU A 355 6.13 0.52 4.27
CA GLU A 355 6.25 1.70 3.39
C GLU A 355 6.91 2.86 4.10
N MET A 356 6.53 3.14 5.36
CA MET A 356 7.16 4.21 6.14
C MET A 356 8.65 3.95 6.35
N LEU A 357 9.02 2.72 6.72
CA LEU A 357 10.42 2.34 6.89
C LEU A 357 11.20 2.47 5.57
N GLU A 358 10.58 2.15 4.43
CA GLU A 358 11.20 2.34 3.11
C GLU A 358 11.36 3.82 2.76
N MET A 359 10.36 4.66 3.05
CA MET A 359 10.47 6.11 2.90
C MET A 359 11.60 6.69 3.76
N VAL A 360 11.78 6.20 4.99
CA VAL A 360 12.87 6.62 5.89
C VAL A 360 14.24 6.31 5.28
N ARG A 361 14.40 5.14 4.67
CA ARG A 361 15.63 4.78 3.95
C ARG A 361 15.94 5.74 2.81
N HIS A 362 14.91 6.36 2.24
CA HIS A 362 15.00 7.40 1.22
C HIS A 362 14.96 8.84 1.78
N GLY A 363 15.15 9.02 3.10
CA GLY A 363 15.34 10.33 3.73
C GLY A 363 14.09 10.96 4.34
N TYR A 364 12.94 10.28 4.31
CA TYR A 364 11.74 10.73 5.01
C TYR A 364 11.95 10.75 6.53
N ARG A 365 11.36 11.73 7.22
CA ARG A 365 11.35 11.84 8.68
C ARG A 365 9.89 11.92 9.16
N PRO A 366 9.35 10.86 9.80
CA PRO A 366 7.99 10.86 10.32
C PRO A 366 7.77 11.96 11.36
N ASN A 367 6.57 12.53 11.37
CA ASN A 367 6.18 13.49 12.39
C ASN A 367 5.59 12.77 13.63
N THR A 368 5.25 13.54 14.68
CA THR A 368 4.71 12.98 15.93
C THR A 368 3.32 12.35 15.77
N ASN A 369 2.50 12.85 14.85
CA ASN A 369 1.17 12.30 14.59
C ASN A 369 1.25 10.94 13.91
N ASP A 370 2.20 10.78 12.98
CA ASP A 370 2.47 9.51 12.30
C ASP A 370 2.86 8.43 13.33
N MET A 371 3.77 8.79 14.25
CA MET A 371 4.30 7.89 15.29
C MET A 371 3.27 7.50 16.35
N GLY A 372 2.34 8.41 16.70
CA GLY A 372 1.29 8.15 17.68
C GLY A 372 0.06 7.41 17.12
N GLY A 373 -0.18 7.51 15.81
CA GLY A 373 -1.28 6.85 15.12
C GLY A 373 -0.87 5.51 14.52
N LEU A 374 -0.57 5.52 13.22
CA LEU A 374 -0.35 4.32 12.41
C LEU A 374 0.87 3.49 12.86
N PHE A 375 1.87 4.11 13.52
CA PHE A 375 3.15 3.47 13.83
C PHE A 375 3.40 3.23 15.33
N VAL A 376 2.33 3.21 16.15
CA VAL A 376 2.42 2.96 17.59
C VAL A 376 3.18 1.67 17.95
N ASN A 377 3.09 0.63 17.12
CA ASN A 377 3.81 -0.64 17.32
C ASN A 377 5.33 -0.44 17.35
N LEU A 378 5.86 0.49 16.57
CA LEU A 378 7.29 0.81 16.56
C LEU A 378 7.70 1.50 17.86
N VAL A 379 6.87 2.40 18.38
CA VAL A 379 7.09 3.06 19.68
C VAL A 379 7.09 2.03 20.81
N ILE A 380 6.15 1.08 20.80
CA ILE A 380 6.07 0.00 21.79
C ILE A 380 7.32 -0.87 21.73
N PHE A 381 7.72 -1.32 20.53
CA PHE A 381 8.92 -2.13 20.32
C PHE A 381 10.18 -1.41 20.81
N ARG A 382 10.34 -0.14 20.44
CA ARG A 382 11.45 0.72 20.87
C ARG A 382 11.51 0.82 22.39
N ASN A 383 10.39 1.14 23.04
CA ASN A 383 10.35 1.31 24.48
C ASN A 383 10.65 -0.01 25.20
N ALA A 384 10.14 -1.14 24.70
CA ALA A 384 10.44 -2.46 25.25
C ALA A 384 11.95 -2.75 25.24
N LEU A 385 12.65 -2.46 24.14
CA LEU A 385 14.10 -2.61 24.07
C LEU A 385 14.85 -1.62 24.98
N LEU A 386 14.42 -0.35 25.02
CA LEU A 386 15.04 0.68 25.87
C LEU A 386 14.85 0.44 27.39
N HIS A 387 13.89 -0.38 27.79
CA HIS A 387 13.69 -0.76 29.19
C HIS A 387 14.53 -1.96 29.63
N LEU A 388 15.17 -2.69 28.71
CA LEU A 388 16.08 -3.77 29.08
C LEU A 388 17.27 -3.21 29.88
N PRO A 389 17.81 -3.94 30.87
CA PRO A 389 19.02 -3.52 31.55
C PRO A 389 20.18 -3.41 30.55
N TYR A 390 21.09 -2.47 30.79
CA TYR A 390 22.29 -2.29 29.98
C TYR A 390 23.45 -1.83 30.84
N THR A 391 24.64 -2.29 30.49
CA THR A 391 25.89 -1.87 31.11
C THR A 391 26.76 -1.06 30.16
N SER A 392 26.37 -0.92 28.89
CA SER A 392 27.15 -0.15 27.92
C SER A 392 26.29 0.64 26.93
N VAL A 393 26.86 1.74 26.45
CA VAL A 393 26.31 2.56 25.36
C VAL A 393 27.40 2.93 24.37
N LEU A 394 27.02 3.01 23.10
CA LEU A 394 27.86 3.52 22.03
C LEU A 394 27.69 5.04 21.95
N VAL A 395 28.76 5.81 21.84
CA VAL A 395 28.74 7.27 21.79
C VAL A 395 29.54 7.76 20.59
N THR A 396 29.04 8.78 19.92
CA THR A 396 29.71 9.43 18.79
C THR A 396 29.31 10.90 18.68
N GLU A 397 30.22 11.74 18.19
CA GLU A 397 29.97 13.18 17.92
C GLU A 397 29.73 13.43 16.42
N ASP A 398 30.32 12.62 15.55
CA ASP A 398 30.40 12.83 14.10
C ASP A 398 29.88 11.64 13.28
N ASP A 399 29.53 10.53 13.95
CA ASP A 399 29.09 9.27 13.34
C ASP A 399 30.19 8.60 12.48
N GLU A 400 31.45 8.95 12.74
CA GLU A 400 32.66 8.33 12.18
C GLU A 400 33.53 7.74 13.30
N HIS A 401 33.73 8.48 14.39
CA HIS A 401 34.48 8.05 15.56
C HIS A 401 33.54 7.63 16.68
N PHE A 402 33.75 6.42 17.20
CA PHE A 402 32.86 5.85 18.18
C PHE A 402 33.62 5.40 19.43
N TYR A 403 32.95 5.58 20.56
CA TYR A 403 33.42 5.20 21.87
C TYR A 403 32.37 4.35 22.54
N GLN A 404 32.79 3.40 23.37
CA GLN A 404 31.91 2.68 24.25
C GLN A 404 32.11 3.18 25.67
N ILE A 405 31.00 3.58 26.30
CA ILE A 405 30.96 3.84 27.74
C ILE A 405 30.36 2.62 28.39
N SER A 406 31.11 1.95 29.27
CA SER A 406 30.68 0.78 30.03
C SER A 406 30.65 1.08 31.53
N ALA A 407 29.65 0.57 32.24
CA ALA A 407 29.49 0.67 33.68
C ALA A 407 29.84 -0.67 34.33
N ASN A 408 30.83 -0.66 35.21
CA ASN A 408 31.21 -1.81 36.03
C ASN A 408 30.76 -1.54 37.47
N SER A 409 29.90 -2.40 38.00
CA SER A 409 29.49 -2.39 39.40
C SER A 409 30.42 -3.28 40.21
N SER A 410 31.13 -2.68 41.17
CA SER A 410 31.91 -3.42 42.16
C SER A 410 31.01 -4.07 43.21
N ALA A 411 31.50 -5.09 43.91
CA ALA A 411 30.77 -5.79 44.98
C ALA A 411 30.36 -4.86 46.16
N SER A 412 30.96 -3.68 46.28
CA SER A 412 30.62 -2.64 47.27
C SER A 412 29.55 -1.65 46.79
N GLY A 413 29.01 -1.81 45.58
CA GLY A 413 27.97 -0.94 45.01
C GLY A 413 28.51 0.33 44.34
N GLN A 414 29.84 0.54 44.30
CA GLN A 414 30.44 1.64 43.55
C GLN A 414 30.42 1.33 42.06
N VAL A 415 29.86 2.25 41.26
CA VAL A 415 29.82 2.18 39.79
C VAL A 415 31.02 2.94 39.23
N SER A 416 31.89 2.25 38.50
CA SER A 416 32.94 2.90 37.70
C SER A 416 32.52 2.92 36.22
N LEU A 417 32.78 4.05 35.56
CA LEU A 417 32.57 4.19 34.12
C LEU A 417 33.91 4.09 33.41
N GLN A 418 33.94 3.26 32.37
CA GLN A 418 35.10 3.06 31.50
C GLN A 418 34.74 3.52 30.10
N ILE A 419 35.60 4.33 29.48
CA ILE A 419 35.41 4.86 28.13
C ILE A 419 36.54 4.35 27.26
N GLU A 420 36.20 3.67 26.18
CA GLU A 420 37.18 3.10 25.25
C GLU A 420 36.78 3.41 23.81
N PRO A 421 37.74 3.72 22.92
CA PRO A 421 37.48 3.76 21.48
C PRO A 421 36.93 2.41 21.02
N ARG A 422 35.89 2.43 20.19
CA ARG A 422 35.28 1.23 19.62
C ARG A 422 35.41 1.23 18.12
N ASP A 423 36.23 0.33 17.61
CA ASP A 423 36.36 0.08 16.18
C ASP A 423 35.11 -0.65 15.68
N ILE A 424 34.36 0.01 14.78
CA ILE A 424 33.10 -0.51 14.25
C ILE A 424 33.30 -1.65 13.27
N GLU A 425 34.43 -1.69 12.58
CA GLU A 425 34.68 -2.69 11.54
C GLU A 425 34.75 -4.11 12.13
N ASN A 426 35.05 -4.22 13.43
CA ASN A 426 35.23 -5.48 14.16
C ASN A 426 34.04 -5.88 15.08
N VAL A 427 32.92 -5.15 15.08
CA VAL A 427 31.83 -5.34 16.07
C VAL A 427 30.98 -6.61 15.82
N GLY A 428 31.21 -7.32 14.71
CA GLY A 428 30.59 -8.62 14.42
C GLY A 428 31.27 -9.84 15.07
N GLY A 429 32.45 -9.67 15.68
CA GLY A 429 33.12 -10.72 16.42
C GLY A 429 32.41 -10.98 17.75
N THR A 430 31.90 -12.19 17.93
CA THR A 430 31.54 -12.68 19.27
C THR A 430 32.77 -12.59 20.17
N PRO A 431 32.64 -12.19 21.46
CA PRO A 431 33.74 -12.35 22.40
C PRO A 431 34.17 -13.82 22.54
#